data_AF-J9E354-F1
#
_entry.id   AF-J9E354-F1
#
_cell.length_a   1.000
_cell.length_b   1.000
_cell.length_c   1.000
_cell.angle_alpha   90.00
_cell.angle_beta   90.00
_cell.angle_gamma   90.00
#
_symmetry.space_group_name_H-M   'P 1'
#
loop_
_entity.id
_entity.type
_entity.pdbx_description
1 polymer ?
#
loop_
_entity_poly.entity_id
_entity_poly.type
_entity_poly.pdbx_seq_one_letter_code
_entity_poly.pdbx_strand_id
1 'polypeptide(L)' 'MGIGNLRKAKTRRGKRFLENRQPKVVENDKTAIIVKGGKTNQIVTDALADLYALEKAIGYAHEKV' A
#
# COMPACT_ATOMS: atom_id res chain seq x y z
N MET A 1 9.02 -36.59 -2.57
CA MET A 1 9.53 -35.30 -3.10
C MET A 1 8.76 -34.20 -2.39
N GLY A 2 9.36 -33.59 -1.36
CA GLY A 2 8.66 -32.66 -0.48
C GLY A 2 8.21 -31.40 -1.21
N ILE A 3 7.04 -30.90 -0.84
CA ILE A 3 6.46 -29.65 -1.35
C ILE A 3 7.40 -28.52 -0.92
N GLY A 4 8.41 -28.21 -1.74
CA GLY A 4 9.41 -27.19 -1.45
C GLY A 4 8.72 -25.87 -1.18
N ASN A 5 8.97 -25.27 0.00
CA ASN A 5 8.37 -24.05 0.52
C ASN A 5 8.06 -22.99 -0.57
N LEU A 6 6.84 -23.02 -1.12
CA LEU A 6 6.30 -22.02 -2.07
C LEU A 6 6.35 -20.59 -1.52
N ARG A 7 6.46 -20.44 -0.19
CA ARG A 7 6.50 -19.18 0.53
C ARG A 7 7.87 -18.49 0.55
N LYS A 8 8.94 -19.14 0.06
CA LYS A 8 10.29 -18.55 0.06
C LYS A 8 10.52 -17.77 -1.24
N ALA A 9 10.84 -16.48 -1.12
CA ALA A 9 11.20 -15.67 -2.28
C ALA A 9 12.44 -16.24 -2.98
N LYS A 10 12.33 -16.43 -4.29
CA LYS A 10 13.43 -16.94 -5.14
C LYS A 10 14.44 -15.85 -5.52
N THR A 11 14.03 -14.58 -5.50
CA THR A 11 14.87 -13.44 -5.90
C THR A 11 15.20 -12.53 -4.72
N ARG A 12 16.34 -11.83 -4.79
CA ARG A 12 16.75 -10.84 -3.77
C ARG A 12 15.72 -9.72 -3.62
N ARG A 13 15.14 -9.25 -4.72
CA ARG A 13 14.06 -8.24 -4.71
C ARG A 13 12.81 -8.76 -3.98
N GLY A 14 12.37 -9.99 -4.28
CA GLY A 14 11.22 -10.60 -3.62
C GLY A 14 11.45 -10.80 -2.12
N LYS A 15 12.68 -11.17 -1.73
CA LYS A 15 13.06 -11.29 -0.32
C LYS A 15 12.91 -9.95 0.41
N ARG A 16 13.50 -8.87 -0.13
CA ARG A 16 13.37 -7.51 0.44
C ARG A 16 11.91 -7.05 0.56
N PHE A 17 11.09 -7.35 -0.45
CA PHE A 17 9.67 -6.99 -0.43
C PHE A 17 8.89 -7.72 0.67
N LEU A 18 9.12 -9.02 0.86
CA LEU A 18 8.50 -9.79 1.94
C LEU A 18 9.01 -9.34 3.31
N GLU A 19 10.31 -9.10 3.47
CA GLU A 19 10.90 -8.58 4.71
C GLU A 19 10.32 -7.20 5.10
N ASN A 20 10.09 -6.32 4.12
CA ASN A 20 9.46 -5.03 4.39
C ASN A 20 8.02 -5.13 4.87
N ARG A 21 7.29 -6.19 4.48
CA ARG A 21 5.89 -6.45 4.84
C ARG A 21 5.71 -7.34 6.07
N GLN A 22 6.79 -7.91 6.59
CA GLN A 22 6.74 -8.68 7.83
C GLN A 22 6.49 -7.75 9.03
N PRO A 23 5.85 -8.25 10.10
CA PRO A 23 5.66 -7.49 11.34
C PRO A 23 7.01 -7.15 11.98
N LYS A 24 7.11 -5.97 12.62
CA LYS A 24 8.35 -5.46 13.22
C LYS A 24 8.07 -4.86 14.59
N VAL A 25 9.09 -4.79 15.46
CA VAL A 25 8.97 -4.13 16.77
C VAL A 25 8.85 -2.61 16.60
N VAL A 26 9.67 -2.06 15.70
CA VAL A 26 9.55 -0.68 15.22
C VAL A 26 8.88 -0.74 13.86
N GLU A 27 7.65 -0.26 13.78
CA GLU A 27 6.83 -0.30 12.58
C GLU A 27 7.32 0.70 11.52
N ASN A 28 7.06 0.37 10.25
CA ASN A 28 7.24 1.35 9.18
C ASN A 28 6.09 2.37 9.18
N ASP A 29 6.24 3.46 8.42
CA ASP A 29 5.14 4.39 8.17
C ASP A 29 3.93 3.67 7.57
N LYS A 30 2.74 4.08 8.02
CA LYS A 30 1.48 3.51 7.54
C LYS A 30 1.15 4.09 6.17
N THR A 31 0.95 3.23 5.19
CA THR A 31 0.46 3.61 3.86
C THR A 31 -1.06 3.68 3.86
N ALA A 32 -1.64 4.75 3.30
CA ALA A 32 -3.08 4.82 3.06
C ALA A 32 -3.42 4.30 1.65
N ILE A 33 -4.65 3.81 1.48
CA ILE A 33 -5.20 3.51 0.15
C ILE A 33 -6.51 4.27 0.04
N ILE A 34 -6.56 5.24 -0.88
CA ILE A 34 -7.74 6.04 -1.16
C ILE A 34 -8.43 5.43 -2.38
N VAL A 35 -9.70 5.04 -2.21
CA VAL A 35 -10.49 4.40 -3.28
C VAL A 35 -11.82 5.13 -3.42
N LYS A 36 -12.14 5.53 -4.65
CA LYS A 36 -13.45 6.08 -5.00
C LYS A 36 -14.40 4.95 -5.41
N GLY A 37 -15.58 4.88 -4.79
CA GLY A 37 -16.64 3.96 -5.22
C GLY A 37 -17.34 4.42 -6.50
N GLY A 38 -17.97 3.49 -7.22
CA GLY A 38 -18.60 3.77 -8.52
C GLY A 38 -19.78 4.76 -8.50
N LYS A 39 -20.46 4.95 -7.36
CA LYS A 39 -21.55 5.93 -7.20
C LYS A 39 -21.24 6.90 -6.07
N THR A 40 -20.65 8.04 -6.41
CA THR A 40 -20.28 9.12 -5.49
C THR A 40 -20.63 10.47 -6.13
N ASN A 41 -20.78 11.51 -5.31
CA ASN A 41 -21.02 12.87 -5.78
C ASN A 41 -19.71 13.66 -5.92
N GLN A 42 -19.80 14.88 -6.47
CA GLN A 42 -18.62 15.72 -6.69
C GLN A 42 -17.92 16.09 -5.38
N ILE A 43 -18.69 16.40 -4.32
CA ILE A 43 -18.15 16.74 -2.99
C ILE A 43 -17.24 15.64 -2.46
N VAL A 44 -17.64 14.37 -2.59
CA VAL A 44 -16.81 13.24 -2.18
C VAL A 44 -15.55 13.14 -3.04
N THR A 45 -15.64 13.44 -4.33
CA THR A 45 -14.48 13.40 -5.23
C THR A 45 -13.45 14.47 -4.84
N ASP A 46 -13.92 15.68 -4.59
CA ASP A 46 -13.05 16.81 -4.21
C ASP A 46 -12.40 16.57 -2.84
N ALA A 47 -13.18 16.10 -1.86
CA ALA A 47 -12.64 15.76 -0.54
C ALA A 47 -11.58 14.65 -0.60
N LEU A 48 -11.77 13.62 -1.44
CA LEU A 48 -10.76 12.57 -1.63
C LEU A 48 -9.49 13.09 -2.30
N ALA A 49 -9.61 14.06 -3.22
CA ALA A 49 -8.47 14.71 -3.86
C ALA A 49 -7.66 15.54 -2.86
N ASP A 50 -8.32 16.28 -1.97
CA ASP A 50 -7.67 17.05 -0.92
C ASP A 50 -6.93 16.13 0.08
N LEU A 51 -7.57 15.04 0.49
CA LEU A 51 -6.96 14.03 1.36
C LEU A 51 -5.73 13.36 0.71
N TYR A 52 -5.80 13.10 -0.59
CA TYR A 52 -4.66 12.58 -1.35
C TYR A 52 -3.51 13.59 -1.43
N ALA A 53 -3.80 14.87 -1.65
CA ALA A 53 -2.79 15.92 -1.67
C ALA A 53 -2.06 16.04 -0.33
N LEU A 54 -2.78 15.91 0.79
CA LEU A 54 -2.21 15.89 2.13
C LEU A 54 -1.34 14.66 2.36
N GLU A 55 -1.78 13.46 1.95
CA GLU A 55 -0.99 12.23 2.15
C GLU A 55 0.29 12.20 1.30
N LYS A 56 0.22 12.68 0.05
CA LYS A 56 1.37 12.74 -0.86
C LYS A 56 2.51 13.62 -0.32
N ALA A 57 2.17 14.65 0.44
CA ALA A 57 3.16 15.48 1.12
C ALA A 57 3.91 14.73 2.23
N ILE A 58 3.38 13.60 2.73
CA ILE A 58 3.87 12.89 3.91
C ILE A 58 4.57 11.56 3.54
N GLY A 59 4.33 10.94 2.36
CA GLY A 59 5.31 9.97 1.85
C GLY A 59 4.94 8.98 0.76
N TYR A 60 3.71 8.44 0.66
CA TYR A 60 3.46 7.29 -0.24
C TYR A 60 2.00 7.18 -0.70
N ALA A 61 1.55 8.08 -1.57
CA ALA A 61 0.20 7.99 -2.11
C ALA A 61 0.11 6.95 -3.24
N HIS A 62 -0.70 5.91 -3.04
CA HIS A 62 -1.04 4.93 -4.08
C HIS A 62 -2.42 5.26 -4.66
N GLU A 63 -2.41 5.81 -5.87
CA GLU A 63 -3.64 6.09 -6.62
C GLU A 63 -4.14 4.81 -7.30
N LYS A 64 -5.35 4.39 -6.93
CA LYS A 64 -6.19 3.51 -7.75
C LYS A 64 -7.47 4.27 -8.06
N VAL A 65 -7.35 5.26 -8.94
CA VAL A 65 -8.51 5.83 -9.65
C VAL A 65 -8.88 4.88 -10.77
#